data_AF-A0A7S8EB95-F1
#
_entry.id   AF-A0A7S8EB95-F1
#
_cell.length_a   1.000
_cell.length_b   1.000
_cell.length_c   1.000
_cell.angle_alpha   90.00
_cell.angle_beta   90.00
_cell.angle_gamma   90.00
#
_symmetry.space_group_name_H-M   'P 1'
#
loop_
_entity.id
_entity.type
_entity.pdbx_description
1 polymer ?
#
loop_
_entity_poly.entity_id
_entity_poly.type
_entity_poly.pdbx_seq_one_letter_code
_entity_poly.pdbx_strand_id
1 'polypeptide(L)'
;MKISIWQQFSSNHSGFFWVVGTFKNVSDAQSAFDELRDMLFTIDKWHRDNRDQSQAAMQQGQITPLPPEQTFAEKYSVQWPSTIDWTNWAGYYLENYPGFENVDAQRNARALIDNAVQIVGRNVMVSSPDQTWMTIQPFEGILSRLGAKTIGYDMETTDTESIDHTTIMNFTAPNSAIADQIEASLSQYLAGGLSDPDNLPPWHDDEANFQQVLGKSELLKREYVDLLKQNWQKRYELHTYFDASPYGRQMPANRLALRLSSLQITRNNLQFELRQLWFHNQELGASALIAWLEANACTAIDYRYELVKPS
;
A
#
# COMPACT_ATOMS: atom_id res chain seq x y z
N MET A 1 19.10 11.04 49.46
CA MET A 1 18.03 10.39 48.66
C MET A 1 18.28 10.69 47.20
N LYS A 2 18.60 9.68 46.39
CA LYS A 2 18.71 9.81 44.93
C LYS A 2 17.39 9.33 44.35
N ILE A 3 16.61 10.23 43.78
CA ILE A 3 15.42 9.89 42.98
C ILE A 3 15.94 9.61 41.57
N SER A 4 16.00 8.33 41.19
CA SER A 4 16.24 7.90 39.81
C SER A 4 14.88 7.61 39.17
N ILE A 5 14.25 8.64 38.61
CA ILE A 5 13.11 8.48 37.70
C ILE A 5 13.64 8.81 36.30
N TRP A 6 14.35 7.85 35.71
CA TRP A 6 14.40 7.72 34.25
C TRP A 6 13.30 6.73 33.90
N GLN A 7 12.05 7.13 34.16
CA GLN A 7 10.91 6.51 33.52
C GLN A 7 10.97 7.06 32.09
N GLN A 8 11.53 6.29 31.17
CA GLN A 8 11.34 6.56 29.76
C GLN A 8 9.82 6.64 29.56
N PHE A 9 9.33 7.85 29.34
CA PHE A 9 8.10 8.04 28.60
C PHE A 9 8.42 7.52 27.20
N SER A 10 8.33 6.20 27.01
CA SER A 10 8.06 5.66 25.69
C SER A 10 6.70 6.22 25.33
N SER A 11 6.72 7.41 24.73
CA SER A 11 5.58 8.01 24.08
C SER A 11 4.97 6.91 23.23
N ASN A 12 3.81 6.42 23.66
CA ASN A 12 2.73 5.81 22.92
C ASN A 12 3.24 5.06 21.67
N HIS A 13 3.37 3.73 21.78
CA HIS A 13 3.88 2.85 20.72
C HIS A 13 3.03 2.93 19.46
N SER A 14 3.33 3.94 18.66
CA SER A 14 2.83 4.19 17.33
C SER A 14 3.55 3.26 16.36
N GLY A 15 3.14 1.99 16.35
CA GLY A 15 3.65 1.01 15.41
C GLY A 15 3.12 1.26 14.01
N PHE A 16 3.90 0.88 13.01
CA PHE A 16 3.38 0.65 11.67
C PHE A 16 3.34 -0.85 11.43
N PHE A 17 2.35 -1.34 10.71
CA PHE A 17 2.39 -2.71 10.22
C PHE A 17 2.25 -2.72 8.71
N TRP A 18 2.75 -3.80 8.12
CA TRP A 18 2.57 -4.06 6.71
C TRP A 18 2.45 -5.56 6.48
N VAL A 19 1.38 -5.97 5.81
CA VAL A 19 1.08 -7.36 5.49
C VAL A 19 0.82 -7.47 4.00
N VAL A 20 1.42 -8.47 3.35
CA VAL A 20 1.12 -8.81 1.97
C VAL A 20 0.68 -10.25 1.87
N GLY A 21 -0.45 -10.45 1.20
CA GLY A 21 -0.92 -11.73 0.74
C GLY A 21 -0.69 -11.88 -0.76
N THR A 22 0.12 -12.85 -1.17
CA THR A 22 0.26 -13.24 -2.58
C THR A 22 -0.68 -14.40 -2.90
N PHE A 23 -1.56 -14.20 -3.86
CA PHE A 23 -2.56 -15.18 -4.29
C PHE A 23 -2.12 -15.95 -5.53
N LYS A 24 -2.82 -17.06 -5.80
CA LYS A 24 -2.55 -17.90 -6.96
C LYS A 24 -2.80 -17.16 -8.28
N ASN A 25 -3.87 -16.38 -8.33
CA ASN A 25 -4.29 -15.63 -9.52
C ASN A 25 -4.89 -14.26 -9.13
N VAL A 26 -5.10 -13.40 -10.13
CA VAL A 26 -5.60 -12.03 -9.93
C VAL A 26 -7.03 -12.01 -9.43
N SER A 27 -7.88 -12.96 -9.84
CA SER A 27 -9.27 -13.05 -9.39
C SER A 27 -9.39 -13.33 -7.89
N ASP A 28 -8.52 -14.20 -7.36
CA ASP A 28 -8.46 -14.51 -5.93
C ASP A 28 -7.99 -13.28 -5.14
N ALA A 29 -6.92 -12.62 -5.59
CA ALA A 29 -6.42 -11.38 -4.99
C ALA A 29 -7.50 -10.28 -4.98
N GLN A 30 -8.23 -10.16 -6.08
CA GLN A 30 -9.32 -9.21 -6.18
C GLN A 30 -10.43 -9.51 -5.15
N SER A 31 -10.86 -10.76 -5.06
CA SER A 31 -11.92 -11.15 -4.13
C SER A 31 -11.51 -10.85 -2.69
N ALA A 32 -10.24 -11.07 -2.35
CA ALA A 32 -9.70 -10.73 -1.03
C ALA A 32 -9.59 -9.22 -0.80
N PHE A 33 -9.20 -8.44 -1.80
CA PHE A 33 -9.16 -6.99 -1.73
C PHE A 33 -10.57 -6.40 -1.48
N ASP A 34 -11.56 -6.85 -2.25
CA ASP A 34 -12.94 -6.39 -2.12
C ASP A 34 -13.52 -6.76 -0.74
N GLU A 35 -13.25 -7.98 -0.25
CA GLU A 35 -13.68 -8.44 1.08
C GLU A 35 -13.01 -7.66 2.23
N LEU A 36 -11.71 -7.40 2.16
CA LEU A 36 -11.02 -6.59 3.17
C LEU A 36 -11.54 -5.16 3.21
N ARG A 37 -11.84 -4.56 2.05
CA ARG A 37 -12.43 -3.23 1.99
C ARG A 37 -13.83 -3.22 2.57
N ASP A 38 -14.68 -4.16 2.19
CA ASP A 38 -16.05 -4.27 2.72
C ASP A 38 -16.05 -4.46 4.24
N MET A 39 -15.14 -5.29 4.76
CA MET A 39 -14.91 -5.47 6.18
C MET A 39 -14.59 -4.15 6.89
N LEU A 40 -13.61 -3.39 6.38
CA LEU A 40 -13.20 -2.12 6.99
C LEU A 40 -14.29 -1.05 6.88
N PHE A 41 -15.03 -0.99 5.76
CA PHE A 41 -16.18 -0.09 5.63
C PHE A 41 -17.33 -0.47 6.58
N THR A 42 -17.51 -1.76 6.85
CA THR A 42 -18.48 -2.25 7.84
C THR A 42 -18.08 -1.81 9.25
N ILE A 43 -16.79 -1.88 9.59
CA ILE A 43 -16.26 -1.41 10.87
C ILE A 43 -16.42 0.12 11.00
N ASP A 44 -16.02 0.89 9.99
CA ASP A 44 -16.26 2.36 9.94
C ASP A 44 -17.73 2.71 10.13
N LYS A 45 -18.63 2.03 9.40
CA LYS A 45 -20.06 2.23 9.52
C LYS A 45 -20.55 1.98 10.95
N TRP A 46 -20.06 0.93 11.59
CA TRP A 46 -20.42 0.62 12.98
C TRP A 46 -20.00 1.75 13.93
N HIS A 47 -18.79 2.28 13.80
CA HIS A 47 -18.34 3.42 14.62
C HIS A 47 -19.27 4.64 14.46
N ARG A 48 -19.71 4.92 13.23
CA ARG A 48 -20.63 6.03 12.94
C ARG A 48 -22.02 5.81 13.52
N ASP A 49 -22.56 4.60 13.39
CA ASP A 49 -23.89 4.27 13.87
C ASP A 49 -23.94 4.09 15.41
N ASN A 50 -22.80 3.83 16.06
CA ASN A 50 -22.69 3.53 17.51
C ASN A 50 -21.73 4.49 18.23
N ARG A 51 -21.80 5.78 17.90
CA ARG A 51 -20.83 6.81 18.35
C ARG A 51 -20.55 6.79 19.86
N ASP A 52 -21.57 6.79 20.70
CA ASP A 52 -21.39 6.86 22.16
C ASP A 52 -20.62 5.64 22.70
N GLN A 53 -20.90 4.45 22.15
CA GLN A 53 -20.21 3.22 22.53
C GLN A 53 -18.76 3.24 22.04
N SER A 54 -18.54 3.65 20.79
CA SER A 54 -17.19 3.78 20.21
C SER A 54 -16.35 4.79 21.00
N GLN A 55 -16.92 5.93 21.36
CA GLN A 55 -16.22 6.97 22.11
C GLN A 55 -15.90 6.51 23.53
N ALA A 56 -16.83 5.83 24.21
CA ALA A 56 -16.60 5.27 25.53
C ALA A 56 -15.47 4.22 25.52
N ALA A 57 -15.45 3.33 24.52
CA ALA A 57 -14.38 2.34 24.37
C ALA A 57 -13.00 3.03 24.20
N MET A 58 -12.90 4.04 23.35
CA MET A 58 -11.66 4.78 23.13
C MET A 58 -11.19 5.56 24.36
N GLN A 59 -12.10 6.26 25.05
CA GLN A 59 -11.78 7.02 26.26
C GLN A 59 -11.30 6.13 27.41
N GLN A 60 -11.78 4.89 27.46
CA GLN A 60 -11.35 3.90 28.45
C GLN A 60 -10.05 3.19 28.07
N GLY A 61 -9.46 3.51 26.91
CA GLY A 61 -8.31 2.77 26.36
C GLY A 61 -8.64 1.30 26.13
N GLN A 62 -9.91 1.00 25.82
CA GLN A 62 -10.36 -0.36 25.63
C GLN A 62 -9.73 -0.93 24.35
N ILE A 63 -8.74 -1.77 24.54
CA ILE A 63 -8.06 -2.48 23.45
C ILE A 63 -8.82 -3.72 22.98
N THR A 64 -10.03 -4.01 23.45
CA THR A 64 -10.73 -5.24 23.02
C THR A 64 -11.46 -5.05 21.71
N PRO A 65 -11.55 -6.08 20.84
CA PRO A 65 -12.30 -5.98 19.59
C PRO A 65 -13.76 -5.57 19.79
N LEU A 66 -14.25 -4.72 18.91
CA LEU A 66 -15.63 -4.25 18.83
C LEU A 66 -16.54 -5.32 18.19
N PRO A 67 -17.88 -5.22 18.34
CA PRO A 67 -18.81 -6.21 17.80
C PRO A 67 -18.60 -6.62 16.31
N PRO A 68 -18.39 -5.70 15.34
CA PRO A 68 -18.12 -6.11 13.96
C PRO A 68 -16.79 -6.87 13.84
N GLU A 69 -15.76 -6.45 14.58
CA GLU A 69 -14.44 -7.09 14.58
C GLU A 69 -14.50 -8.49 15.18
N GLN A 70 -15.27 -8.69 16.25
CA GLN A 70 -15.55 -10.01 16.82
C GLN A 70 -16.22 -10.93 15.79
N THR A 71 -17.20 -10.40 15.05
CA THR A 71 -17.89 -11.15 13.98
C THR A 71 -16.91 -11.59 12.89
N PHE A 72 -15.98 -10.72 12.48
CA PHE A 72 -14.97 -11.07 11.49
C PHE A 72 -13.89 -12.02 12.04
N ALA A 73 -13.49 -11.85 13.30
CA ALA A 73 -12.58 -12.76 13.98
C ALA A 73 -13.14 -14.20 13.99
N GLU A 74 -14.43 -14.35 14.27
CA GLU A 74 -15.15 -15.63 14.19
C GLU A 74 -15.26 -16.13 12.74
N LYS A 75 -15.73 -15.29 11.80
CA LYS A 75 -15.89 -15.63 10.37
C LYS A 75 -14.60 -16.22 9.79
N TYR A 76 -13.46 -15.61 10.09
CA TYR A 76 -12.16 -16.03 9.57
C TYR A 76 -11.42 -16.99 10.50
N SER A 77 -11.92 -17.21 11.72
CA SER A 77 -11.23 -18.00 12.74
C SER A 77 -9.78 -17.52 12.94
N VAL A 78 -9.64 -16.21 13.20
CA VAL A 78 -8.36 -15.51 13.41
C VAL A 78 -8.31 -14.89 14.80
N GLN A 79 -7.11 -14.66 15.30
CA GLN A 79 -6.92 -13.84 16.50
C GLN A 79 -7.09 -12.37 16.16
N TRP A 80 -7.86 -11.67 16.98
CA TRP A 80 -8.07 -10.23 16.86
C TRP A 80 -7.68 -9.60 18.20
N PRO A 81 -6.40 -9.22 18.38
CA PRO A 81 -5.90 -8.83 19.70
C PRO A 81 -6.43 -7.46 20.12
N SER A 82 -6.65 -6.56 19.16
CA SER A 82 -7.07 -5.19 19.43
C SER A 82 -8.02 -4.59 18.41
N THR A 83 -8.82 -3.62 18.87
CA THR A 83 -9.71 -2.85 17.98
C THR A 83 -8.92 -2.00 16.99
N ILE A 84 -9.48 -1.82 15.79
CA ILE A 84 -8.97 -0.93 14.77
C ILE A 84 -9.28 0.53 15.18
N ASP A 85 -8.24 1.26 15.56
CA ASP A 85 -8.35 2.64 16.06
C ASP A 85 -8.31 3.70 14.94
N TRP A 86 -7.81 3.34 13.76
CA TRP A 86 -7.65 4.27 12.62
C TRP A 86 -8.87 4.35 11.69
N THR A 87 -9.81 3.41 11.76
CA THR A 87 -11.07 3.48 10.98
C THR A 87 -12.03 4.54 11.51
N ASN A 88 -11.92 4.91 12.79
CA ASN A 88 -12.77 5.91 13.43
C ASN A 88 -12.18 7.33 13.40
N TRP A 89 -11.34 7.68 12.43
CA TRP A 89 -10.69 9.01 12.41
C TRP A 89 -11.63 10.19 12.17
N ALA A 90 -12.85 9.95 11.69
CA ALA A 90 -13.94 10.92 11.80
C ALA A 90 -14.23 11.32 13.27
N GLY A 91 -13.83 10.48 14.22
CA GLY A 91 -13.95 10.61 15.67
C GLY A 91 -12.85 11.41 16.38
N TYR A 92 -11.63 11.51 15.84
CA TYR A 92 -10.51 12.22 16.51
C TYR A 92 -10.72 13.74 16.58
N TYR A 93 -11.49 14.30 15.65
CA TYR A 93 -11.80 15.73 15.60
C TYR A 93 -13.00 16.14 16.47
N LEU A 94 -13.58 15.21 17.24
CA LEU A 94 -14.88 15.40 17.89
C LEU A 94 -14.90 16.39 19.06
N GLU A 95 -13.76 16.73 19.67
CA GLU A 95 -13.77 17.70 20.78
C GLU A 95 -13.95 19.15 20.30
N ASN A 96 -13.65 19.47 19.02
CA ASN A 96 -13.71 20.85 18.52
C ASN A 96 -14.35 21.05 17.13
N TYR A 97 -14.73 19.98 16.40
CA TYR A 97 -15.30 20.10 15.06
C TYR A 97 -16.74 19.55 15.00
N PRO A 98 -17.79 20.40 14.93
CA PRO A 98 -19.20 19.98 14.90
C PRO A 98 -19.63 19.33 13.57
N GLY A 99 -18.69 18.78 12.79
CA GLY A 99 -18.88 18.36 11.40
C GLY A 99 -18.82 16.85 11.19
N PHE A 100 -19.26 16.01 12.13
CA PHE A 100 -19.31 14.55 11.91
C PHE A 100 -20.23 14.15 10.73
N GLU A 101 -21.20 15.01 10.41
CA GLU A 101 -22.05 14.93 9.21
C GLU A 101 -21.40 15.57 7.97
N ASN A 102 -20.24 16.21 8.11
CA ASN A 102 -19.53 16.80 6.99
C ASN A 102 -19.03 15.66 6.10
N VAL A 103 -19.50 15.69 4.86
CA VAL A 103 -19.06 14.84 3.74
C VAL A 103 -17.53 14.69 3.71
N ASP A 104 -16.78 15.69 4.14
CA ASP A 104 -15.31 15.66 4.17
C ASP A 104 -14.74 14.67 5.20
N ALA A 105 -15.33 14.52 6.38
CA ALA A 105 -14.88 13.53 7.38
C ALA A 105 -15.10 12.09 6.86
N GLN A 106 -16.23 11.85 6.21
CA GLN A 106 -16.54 10.56 5.58
C GLN A 106 -15.61 10.28 4.38
N ARG A 107 -15.28 11.32 3.59
CA ARG A 107 -14.29 11.21 2.51
C ARG A 107 -12.90 10.85 3.03
N ASN A 108 -12.51 11.38 4.19
CA ASN A 108 -11.22 11.09 4.81
C ASN A 108 -11.14 9.65 5.33
N ALA A 109 -12.15 9.17 6.07
CA ALA A 109 -12.20 7.77 6.53
C ALA A 109 -12.15 6.78 5.36
N ARG A 110 -12.92 7.07 4.30
CA ARG A 110 -12.87 6.30 3.05
C ARG A 110 -11.50 6.29 2.40
N ALA A 111 -10.85 7.45 2.32
CA ALA A 111 -9.49 7.56 1.79
C ALA A 111 -8.46 6.77 2.64
N LEU A 112 -8.61 6.76 3.96
CA LEU A 112 -7.74 5.97 4.85
C LEU A 112 -7.92 4.47 4.60
N ILE A 113 -9.15 3.97 4.52
CA ILE A 113 -9.42 2.55 4.19
C ILE A 113 -8.85 2.20 2.81
N ASP A 114 -9.07 3.07 1.82
CA ASP A 114 -8.58 2.84 0.46
C ASP A 114 -7.05 2.96 0.35
N ASN A 115 -6.39 3.64 1.28
CA ASN A 115 -4.93 3.68 1.40
C ASN A 115 -4.39 2.49 2.21
N ALA A 116 -5.16 2.01 3.20
CA ALA A 116 -4.78 0.90 4.06
C ALA A 116 -4.80 -0.43 3.30
N VAL A 117 -5.75 -0.62 2.38
CA VAL A 117 -5.88 -1.84 1.58
C VAL A 117 -5.60 -1.53 0.11
N GLN A 118 -4.60 -2.20 -0.44
CA GLN A 118 -4.11 -1.98 -1.80
C GLN A 118 -3.97 -3.31 -2.56
N ILE A 119 -4.01 -3.25 -3.89
CA ILE A 119 -3.86 -4.42 -4.77
C ILE A 119 -2.90 -4.12 -5.92
N VAL A 120 -1.98 -5.05 -6.19
CA VAL A 120 -1.05 -5.00 -7.34
C VAL A 120 -0.89 -6.40 -7.92
N GLY A 121 -1.49 -6.63 -9.08
CA GLY A 121 -1.53 -7.94 -9.73
C GLY A 121 -2.15 -9.01 -8.82
N ARG A 122 -1.33 -9.97 -8.37
CA ARG A 122 -1.77 -11.05 -7.46
C ARG A 122 -1.54 -10.78 -5.98
N ASN A 123 -1.07 -9.58 -5.63
CA ASN A 123 -0.77 -9.22 -4.25
C ASN A 123 -1.85 -8.31 -3.69
N VAL A 124 -2.32 -8.61 -2.50
CA VAL A 124 -3.12 -7.69 -1.68
C VAL A 124 -2.27 -7.26 -0.50
N MET A 125 -2.21 -5.97 -0.25
CA MET A 125 -1.40 -5.36 0.79
C MET A 125 -2.33 -4.68 1.79
N VAL A 126 -2.03 -4.87 3.07
CA VAL A 126 -2.69 -4.15 4.15
C VAL A 126 -1.62 -3.50 5.00
N SER A 127 -1.71 -2.19 5.17
CA SER A 127 -0.83 -1.43 6.05
C SER A 127 -1.61 -0.45 6.88
N SER A 128 -1.09 -0.11 8.06
CA SER A 128 -1.68 0.95 8.85
C SER A 128 -1.54 2.28 8.09
N PRO A 129 -2.64 3.01 7.84
CA PRO A 129 -2.57 4.30 7.14
C PRO A 129 -1.99 5.39 8.06
N ASP A 130 -1.88 5.09 9.36
CA ASP A 130 -1.23 5.92 10.36
C ASP A 130 -0.62 5.04 11.47
N GLN A 131 0.00 5.70 12.43
CA GLN A 131 0.42 5.17 13.72
C GLN A 131 -0.75 4.48 14.44
N THR A 132 -0.57 3.20 14.79
CA THR A 132 -1.62 2.40 15.43
C THR A 132 -1.03 1.53 16.54
N TRP A 133 -1.90 1.08 17.47
CA TRP A 133 -1.56 0.05 18.44
C TRP A 133 -1.79 -1.37 17.92
N MET A 134 -2.17 -1.50 16.66
CA MET A 134 -2.31 -2.78 15.99
C MET A 134 -0.97 -3.34 15.53
N THR A 135 -0.94 -4.66 15.43
CA THR A 135 0.13 -5.41 14.77
C THR A 135 -0.35 -5.94 13.42
N ILE A 136 0.44 -6.80 12.77
CA ILE A 136 0.04 -7.55 11.57
C ILE A 136 -1.24 -8.38 11.74
N GLN A 137 -1.64 -8.68 12.98
CA GLN A 137 -2.91 -9.34 13.27
C GLN A 137 -4.03 -8.28 13.38
N PRO A 138 -5.19 -8.51 12.74
CA PRO A 138 -5.69 -9.79 12.24
C PRO A 138 -5.38 -10.06 10.75
N PHE A 139 -4.83 -9.08 10.03
CA PHE A 139 -4.80 -9.06 8.57
C PHE A 139 -4.00 -10.20 7.96
N GLU A 140 -2.89 -10.59 8.58
CA GLU A 140 -2.13 -11.76 8.15
C GLU A 140 -2.97 -13.04 8.20
N GLY A 141 -3.67 -13.28 9.32
CA GLY A 141 -4.57 -14.42 9.47
C GLY A 141 -5.70 -14.40 8.44
N ILE A 142 -6.32 -13.24 8.22
CA ILE A 142 -7.44 -13.08 7.27
C ILE A 142 -6.96 -13.37 5.84
N LEU A 143 -5.87 -12.75 5.39
CA LEU A 143 -5.31 -12.98 4.06
C LEU A 143 -4.94 -14.46 3.85
N SER A 144 -4.35 -15.10 4.86
CA SER A 144 -4.03 -16.53 4.81
C SER A 144 -5.30 -17.38 4.66
N ARG A 145 -6.37 -17.06 5.38
CA ARG A 145 -7.68 -17.74 5.29
C ARG A 145 -8.38 -17.53 3.95
N LEU A 146 -8.13 -16.40 3.30
CA LEU A 146 -8.57 -16.11 1.94
C LEU A 146 -7.72 -16.83 0.88
N GLY A 147 -6.69 -17.59 1.28
CA GLY A 147 -5.88 -18.42 0.40
C GLY A 147 -4.56 -17.81 -0.03
N ALA A 148 -4.13 -16.70 0.60
CA ALA A 148 -2.84 -16.09 0.30
C ALA A 148 -1.68 -16.82 0.97
N LYS A 149 -0.50 -16.75 0.34
CA LYS A 149 0.77 -16.86 1.05
C LYS A 149 1.10 -15.48 1.63
N THR A 150 1.24 -15.39 2.95
CA THR A 150 1.41 -14.11 3.63
C THR A 150 2.85 -13.83 4.05
N ILE A 151 3.20 -12.55 4.08
CA ILE A 151 4.39 -12.00 4.73
C ILE A 151 3.92 -10.76 5.49
N GLY A 152 4.26 -10.64 6.78
CA GLY A 152 3.89 -9.49 7.61
C GLY A 152 5.04 -8.97 8.46
N TYR A 153 5.05 -7.67 8.74
CA TYR A 153 5.98 -7.02 9.67
C TYR A 153 5.28 -6.02 10.56
N ASP A 154 5.66 -6.04 11.83
CA ASP A 154 5.48 -4.93 12.76
C ASP A 154 6.76 -4.08 12.71
N MET A 155 6.61 -2.78 12.46
CA MET A 155 7.68 -1.81 12.37
C MET A 155 7.64 -0.88 13.59
N GLU A 156 8.77 -0.77 14.28
CA GLU A 156 8.90 0.04 15.49
C GLU A 156 8.82 1.55 15.22
N THR A 157 9.18 2.00 14.01
CA THR A 157 9.12 3.40 13.58
C THR A 157 8.83 3.51 12.08
N THR A 158 8.54 4.73 11.60
CA THR A 158 8.46 5.05 10.16
C THR A 158 9.81 5.03 9.45
N ASP A 159 10.93 4.85 10.16
CA ASP A 159 12.25 4.93 9.54
C ASP A 159 12.48 3.70 8.66
N THR A 160 12.25 3.91 7.38
CA THR A 160 12.27 2.94 6.28
C THR A 160 13.63 2.26 6.01
N GLU A 161 14.63 2.40 6.88
CA GLU A 161 16.03 2.10 6.55
C GLU A 161 16.43 0.62 6.63
N SER A 162 15.58 -0.27 7.15
CA SER A 162 15.88 -1.72 7.08
C SER A 162 14.62 -2.57 6.99
N ILE A 163 13.80 -2.28 5.98
CA ILE A 163 12.73 -3.20 5.64
C ILE A 163 13.39 -4.46 5.05
N ASP A 164 13.38 -5.57 5.80
CA ASP A 164 13.95 -6.89 5.45
C ASP A 164 13.13 -7.62 4.36
N HIS A 165 12.56 -6.89 3.41
CA HIS A 165 11.97 -7.48 2.22
C HIS A 165 12.47 -6.83 0.95
N THR A 166 12.39 -7.60 -0.12
CA THR A 166 12.73 -7.18 -1.47
C THR A 166 11.53 -7.40 -2.36
N THR A 167 11.37 -6.53 -3.34
CA THR A 167 10.41 -6.70 -4.41
C THR A 167 11.09 -7.41 -5.57
N ILE A 168 10.38 -8.36 -6.17
CA ILE A 168 10.88 -9.15 -7.30
C ILE A 168 9.84 -9.10 -8.40
N MET A 169 10.28 -8.80 -9.60
CA MET A 169 9.48 -8.94 -10.81
C MET A 169 10.17 -9.87 -11.79
N ASN A 170 9.50 -10.95 -12.16
CA ASN A 170 9.93 -11.84 -13.23
C ASN A 170 9.04 -11.61 -14.45
N PHE A 171 9.60 -11.69 -15.65
CA PHE A 171 8.83 -11.69 -16.89
C PHE A 171 9.62 -12.29 -18.05
N THR A 172 8.94 -12.60 -19.15
CA THR A 172 9.54 -13.09 -20.40
C THR A 172 9.17 -12.18 -21.56
N ALA A 173 10.18 -11.61 -22.21
CA ALA A 173 10.02 -10.84 -23.43
C ALA A 173 9.64 -11.75 -24.62
N PRO A 174 8.87 -11.26 -25.60
CA PRO A 174 8.39 -12.10 -26.71
C PRO A 174 9.49 -12.48 -27.72
N ASN A 175 10.56 -11.69 -27.81
CA ASN A 175 11.71 -11.92 -28.69
C ASN A 175 12.93 -11.09 -28.24
N SER A 176 14.10 -11.33 -28.86
CA SER A 176 15.35 -10.68 -28.48
C SER A 176 15.34 -9.17 -28.70
N ALA A 177 14.69 -8.69 -29.77
CA ALA A 177 14.61 -7.26 -30.05
C ALA A 177 13.87 -6.50 -28.95
N ILE A 178 12.73 -7.04 -28.47
CA ILE A 178 12.00 -6.45 -27.34
C ILE A 178 12.80 -6.58 -26.03
N ALA A 179 13.48 -7.71 -25.81
CA ALA A 179 14.34 -7.87 -24.64
C ALA A 179 15.46 -6.82 -24.61
N ASP A 180 16.16 -6.61 -25.73
CA ASP A 180 17.22 -5.62 -25.86
C ASP A 180 16.68 -4.20 -25.65
N GLN A 181 15.50 -3.90 -26.18
CA GLN A 181 14.82 -2.62 -25.97
C GLN A 181 14.50 -2.37 -24.49
N ILE A 182 13.92 -3.36 -23.80
CA ILE A 182 13.56 -3.26 -22.38
C ILE A 182 14.80 -3.00 -21.52
N GLU A 183 15.86 -3.79 -21.73
CA GLU A 183 17.12 -3.66 -20.99
C GLU A 183 17.78 -2.29 -21.23
N ALA A 184 17.79 -1.82 -22.48
CA ALA A 184 18.33 -0.51 -22.83
C ALA A 184 17.53 0.63 -22.17
N SER A 185 16.19 0.58 -22.20
CA SER A 185 15.33 1.59 -21.57
C SER A 185 15.49 1.63 -20.05
N LEU A 186 15.56 0.47 -19.39
CA LEU A 186 15.82 0.38 -17.96
C LEU A 186 17.20 0.94 -17.60
N SER A 187 18.22 0.55 -18.34
CA SER A 187 19.61 0.99 -18.12
C SER A 187 19.76 2.49 -18.32
N GLN A 188 19.11 3.06 -19.35
CA GLN A 188 19.10 4.49 -19.60
C GLN A 188 18.46 5.25 -18.43
N TYR A 189 17.30 4.80 -17.96
CA TYR A 189 16.61 5.44 -16.84
C TYR A 189 17.45 5.41 -15.55
N LEU A 190 18.04 4.26 -15.23
CA LEU A 190 18.88 4.08 -14.04
C LEU A 190 20.20 4.88 -14.09
N ALA A 191 20.72 5.16 -15.28
CA ALA A 191 21.93 5.97 -15.46
C ALA A 191 21.67 7.49 -15.30
N GLY A 192 20.42 7.94 -15.44
CA GLY A 192 20.02 9.33 -15.24
C GLY A 192 19.62 9.65 -13.79
N GLY A 193 19.24 10.90 -13.55
CA GLY A 193 18.65 11.29 -12.26
C GLY A 193 17.24 10.72 -12.13
N LEU A 194 16.97 9.84 -11.16
CA LEU A 194 15.64 9.22 -11.01
C LEU A 194 14.52 10.23 -10.70
N SER A 195 14.90 11.38 -10.14
CA SER A 195 14.02 12.51 -9.83
C SER A 195 14.11 13.64 -10.86
N ASP A 196 14.87 13.47 -11.94
CA ASP A 196 15.00 14.47 -13.00
C ASP A 196 13.75 14.40 -13.90
N PRO A 197 12.99 15.50 -14.06
CA PRO A 197 11.79 15.51 -14.91
C PRO A 197 12.07 15.19 -16.38
N ASP A 198 13.31 15.34 -16.85
CA ASP A 198 13.70 15.02 -18.22
C ASP A 198 14.16 13.55 -18.37
N ASN A 199 14.39 12.83 -17.26
CA ASN A 199 14.75 11.42 -17.23
C ASN A 199 13.57 10.57 -16.73
N LEU A 200 12.52 10.50 -17.54
CA LEU A 200 11.31 9.76 -17.20
C LEU A 200 11.53 8.24 -17.33
N PRO A 201 10.98 7.42 -16.42
CA PRO A 201 11.03 5.97 -16.60
C PRO A 201 10.30 5.55 -17.88
N PRO A 202 10.62 4.38 -18.47
CA PRO A 202 9.95 3.93 -19.69
C PRO A 202 8.47 3.59 -19.50
N TRP A 203 8.05 3.33 -18.26
CA TRP A 203 6.65 3.20 -17.84
C TRP A 203 6.02 4.53 -17.40
N HIS A 204 6.67 5.66 -17.65
CA HIS A 204 6.13 6.95 -17.27
C HIS A 204 4.86 7.30 -18.05
N ASP A 205 3.95 7.94 -17.32
CA ASP A 205 2.64 8.37 -17.72
C ASP A 205 2.74 9.66 -18.54
N ASP A 206 2.87 9.53 -19.85
CA ASP A 206 1.98 10.35 -20.66
C ASP A 206 0.58 9.71 -20.53
N GLU A 207 -0.42 10.50 -20.13
CA GLU A 207 -1.78 10.02 -19.81
C GLU A 207 -2.40 9.22 -20.98
N ALA A 208 -1.93 9.43 -22.22
CA ALA A 208 -2.38 8.67 -23.38
C ALA A 208 -1.83 7.23 -23.38
N ASN A 209 -0.55 7.05 -23.08
CA ASN A 209 0.13 5.77 -22.99
C ASN A 209 -0.44 4.98 -21.80
N PHE A 210 -0.61 5.58 -20.63
CA PHE A 210 -1.14 4.87 -19.47
C PHE A 210 -2.58 4.38 -19.66
N GLN A 211 -3.48 5.19 -20.23
CA GLN A 211 -4.85 4.75 -20.52
C GLN A 211 -4.88 3.66 -21.60
N GLN A 212 -4.02 3.76 -22.62
CA GLN A 212 -3.86 2.73 -23.64
C GLN A 212 -3.35 1.41 -23.05
N VAL A 213 -2.42 1.51 -22.10
CA VAL A 213 -1.77 0.41 -21.41
C VAL A 213 -2.73 -0.28 -20.43
N LEU A 214 -3.50 0.49 -19.64
CA LEU A 214 -4.56 -0.06 -18.78
C LEU A 214 -5.67 -0.75 -19.57
N GLY A 215 -6.02 -0.21 -20.74
CA GLY A 215 -7.01 -0.84 -21.62
C GLY A 215 -6.58 -2.22 -22.15
N LYS A 216 -5.29 -2.56 -22.03
CA LYS A 216 -4.70 -3.83 -22.49
C LYS A 216 -4.28 -4.75 -21.34
N SER A 217 -4.22 -4.25 -20.11
CA SER A 217 -3.71 -5.02 -18.98
C SER A 217 -4.71 -6.12 -18.61
N GLU A 218 -4.24 -7.37 -18.59
CA GLU A 218 -5.04 -8.49 -18.08
C GLU A 218 -4.86 -8.62 -16.56
N LEU A 219 -3.75 -8.12 -16.04
CA LEU A 219 -3.39 -8.21 -14.63
C LEU A 219 -3.92 -7.05 -13.77
N LEU A 220 -4.27 -5.92 -14.38
CA LEU A 220 -4.73 -4.73 -13.67
C LEU A 220 -6.12 -4.32 -14.12
N LYS A 221 -7.06 -4.29 -13.18
CA LYS A 221 -8.38 -3.71 -13.44
C LYS A 221 -8.33 -2.20 -13.37
N ARG A 222 -8.91 -1.56 -14.39
CA ARG A 222 -9.03 -0.10 -14.50
C ARG A 222 -9.58 0.56 -13.24
N GLU A 223 -10.62 0.00 -12.64
CA GLU A 223 -11.29 0.56 -11.45
C GLU A 223 -10.33 0.72 -10.26
N TYR A 224 -9.41 -0.22 -10.04
CA TYR A 224 -8.45 -0.15 -8.94
C TYR A 224 -7.34 0.84 -9.23
N VAL A 225 -6.91 0.93 -10.48
CA VAL A 225 -5.91 1.92 -10.86
C VAL A 225 -6.47 3.34 -10.78
N ASP A 226 -7.72 3.54 -11.19
CA ASP A 226 -8.41 4.81 -11.02
C ASP A 226 -8.57 5.18 -9.53
N LEU A 227 -8.84 4.21 -8.66
CA LEU A 227 -8.84 4.41 -7.20
C LEU A 227 -7.47 4.83 -6.67
N LEU A 228 -6.39 4.13 -7.05
CA LEU A 228 -5.02 4.46 -6.66
C LEU A 228 -4.62 5.86 -7.15
N LYS A 229 -5.01 6.23 -8.38
CA LYS A 229 -4.82 7.58 -8.93
C LYS A 229 -5.54 8.63 -8.09
N GLN A 230 -6.81 8.40 -7.75
CA GLN A 230 -7.59 9.32 -6.92
C GLN A 230 -6.97 9.49 -5.53
N ASN A 231 -6.52 8.40 -4.90
CA ASN A 231 -5.86 8.44 -3.61
C ASN A 231 -4.55 9.24 -3.65
N TRP A 232 -3.75 9.04 -4.70
CA TRP A 232 -2.54 9.81 -4.89
C TRP A 232 -2.81 11.29 -5.14
N GLN A 233 -3.80 11.61 -5.98
CA GLN A 233 -4.21 12.98 -6.26
C GLN A 233 -4.67 13.69 -4.97
N LYS A 234 -5.47 13.03 -4.14
CA LYS A 234 -5.86 13.57 -2.83
C LYS A 234 -4.65 13.81 -1.93
N ARG A 235 -3.69 12.87 -1.90
CA ARG A 235 -2.45 13.05 -1.12
C ARG A 235 -1.64 14.25 -1.63
N TYR A 236 -1.54 14.42 -2.93
CA TYR A 236 -0.91 15.59 -3.54
C TYR A 236 -1.63 16.89 -3.15
N GLU A 237 -2.96 16.92 -3.20
CA GLU A 237 -3.78 18.06 -2.78
C GLU A 237 -3.53 18.40 -1.31
N LEU A 238 -3.48 17.40 -0.41
CA LEU A 238 -3.17 17.60 1.01
C LEU A 238 -1.79 18.27 1.22
N HIS A 239 -0.79 17.91 0.40
CA HIS A 239 0.57 18.49 0.49
C HIS A 239 0.72 19.84 -0.23
N THR A 240 -0.30 20.33 -0.91
CA THR A 240 -0.28 21.60 -1.67
C THR A 240 -1.24 22.66 -1.14
N TYR A 241 -2.28 22.30 -0.38
CA TYR A 241 -3.37 23.22 -0.02
C TYR A 241 -3.04 24.26 1.07
N PHE A 242 -2.09 24.00 1.98
CA PHE A 242 -1.81 24.90 3.13
C PHE A 242 -0.42 25.54 3.10
N ASP A 243 0.56 24.87 2.51
CA ASP A 243 1.84 25.40 2.07
C ASP A 243 2.45 24.31 1.20
N ALA A 244 2.84 24.62 -0.04
CA ALA A 244 3.39 23.61 -0.94
C ALA A 244 4.72 23.11 -0.40
N SER A 245 4.66 22.05 0.41
CA SER A 245 5.82 21.39 0.98
C SER A 245 6.77 20.98 -0.14
N PRO A 246 8.10 20.97 0.07
CA PRO A 246 9.04 20.46 -0.92
C PRO A 246 8.66 19.06 -1.42
N TYR A 247 8.12 18.23 -0.53
CA TYR A 247 7.56 16.92 -0.86
C TYR A 247 6.39 17.01 -1.85
N GLY A 248 5.36 17.83 -1.56
CA GLY A 248 4.20 18.01 -2.44
C GLY A 248 4.57 18.47 -3.84
N ARG A 249 5.58 19.34 -4.00
CA ARG A 249 6.06 19.80 -5.32
C ARG A 249 6.72 18.70 -6.14
N GLN A 250 7.35 17.72 -5.48
CA GLN A 250 8.04 16.62 -6.15
C GLN A 250 7.12 15.41 -6.42
N MET A 251 5.99 15.29 -5.73
CA MET A 251 5.06 14.16 -5.88
C MET A 251 4.62 13.89 -7.33
N PRO A 252 4.29 14.88 -8.18
CA PRO A 252 3.90 14.61 -9.57
C PRO A 252 5.02 14.02 -10.42
N ALA A 253 6.28 14.42 -10.19
CA ALA A 253 7.44 13.86 -10.89
C ALA A 253 7.81 12.48 -10.34
N ASN A 254 7.67 12.30 -9.03
CA ASN A 254 8.12 11.09 -8.34
C ASN A 254 7.10 9.94 -8.35
N ARG A 255 5.82 10.20 -8.66
CA ARG A 255 4.72 9.21 -8.52
C ARG A 255 4.98 7.84 -9.13
N LEU A 256 5.71 7.76 -10.24
CA LEU A 256 6.07 6.51 -10.92
C LEU A 256 7.58 6.26 -10.92
N ALA A 257 8.35 7.15 -10.29
CA ALA A 257 9.80 7.04 -10.25
C ALA A 257 10.24 6.00 -9.23
N LEU A 258 11.37 5.35 -9.52
CA LEU A 258 12.07 4.56 -8.53
C LEU A 258 12.58 5.48 -7.42
N ARG A 259 12.36 5.08 -6.17
CA ARG A 259 12.85 5.76 -4.98
C ARG A 259 14.36 5.67 -4.85
N LEU A 260 14.94 4.54 -5.30
CA LEU A 260 16.36 4.22 -5.17
C LEU A 260 16.88 3.60 -6.47
N SER A 261 18.15 3.86 -6.80
CA SER A 261 18.86 3.23 -7.92
C SER A 261 19.35 1.81 -7.60
N SER A 262 18.80 1.18 -6.56
CA SER A 262 19.19 -0.16 -6.12
C SER A 262 18.59 -1.29 -6.96
N LEU A 263 17.83 -0.97 -8.01
CA LEU A 263 17.25 -1.95 -8.94
C LEU A 263 18.34 -2.84 -9.54
N GLN A 264 18.24 -4.13 -9.28
CA GLN A 264 19.10 -5.14 -9.88
C GLN A 264 18.37 -5.79 -11.05
N ILE A 265 19.04 -5.86 -12.20
CA ILE A 265 18.50 -6.45 -13.43
C ILE A 265 19.32 -7.69 -13.76
N THR A 266 18.67 -8.84 -13.81
CA THR A 266 19.26 -10.07 -14.33
C THR A 266 18.48 -10.49 -15.58
N ARG A 267 19.20 -10.73 -16.68
CA ARG A 267 18.62 -11.21 -17.94
C ARG A 267 19.27 -12.53 -18.34
N ASN A 268 18.44 -13.53 -18.65
CA ASN A 268 18.86 -14.78 -19.28
C ASN A 268 18.05 -15.00 -20.57
N ASN A 269 18.66 -14.69 -21.70
CA ASN A 269 18.00 -14.68 -23.02
C ASN A 269 16.76 -13.76 -23.04
N LEU A 270 15.55 -14.31 -22.98
CA LEU A 270 14.29 -13.56 -22.99
C LEU A 270 13.70 -13.36 -21.59
N GLN A 271 14.26 -14.02 -20.58
CA GLN A 271 13.77 -14.00 -19.20
C GLN A 271 14.46 -12.90 -18.40
N PHE A 272 13.67 -12.12 -17.68
CA PHE A 272 14.13 -11.06 -16.81
C PHE A 272 13.74 -11.35 -15.37
N GLU A 273 14.64 -11.02 -14.46
CA GLU A 273 14.40 -10.86 -13.03
C GLU A 273 14.85 -9.46 -12.63
N LEU A 274 13.91 -8.68 -12.08
CA LEU A 274 14.15 -7.37 -11.49
C LEU A 274 14.03 -7.51 -9.97
N ARG A 275 15.05 -7.09 -9.21
CA ARG A 275 15.01 -7.07 -7.74
C ARG A 275 15.15 -5.65 -7.22
N GLN A 276 14.64 -5.38 -6.01
CA GLN A 276 14.72 -4.05 -5.37
C GLN A 276 13.98 -2.96 -6.15
N LEU A 277 12.84 -3.32 -6.76
CA LEU A 277 11.90 -2.39 -7.37
C LEU A 277 11.16 -1.58 -6.30
N TRP A 278 11.71 -0.44 -5.91
CA TRP A 278 11.10 0.46 -4.94
C TRP A 278 10.68 1.75 -5.61
N PHE A 279 9.38 2.05 -5.60
CA PHE A 279 8.84 3.30 -6.13
C PHE A 279 8.43 4.23 -5.00
N HIS A 280 8.30 5.53 -5.30
CA HIS A 280 7.72 6.48 -4.33
C HIS A 280 6.24 6.20 -4.05
N ASN A 281 5.52 5.69 -5.05
CA ASN A 281 4.22 5.04 -4.88
C ASN A 281 4.38 3.61 -5.40
N GLN A 282 4.51 2.65 -4.48
CA GLN A 282 4.82 1.28 -4.85
C GLN A 282 3.72 0.67 -5.73
N GLU A 283 2.46 1.01 -5.44
CA GLU A 283 1.31 0.44 -6.14
C GLU A 283 1.20 0.96 -7.56
N LEU A 284 1.24 2.29 -7.73
CA LEU A 284 1.14 2.94 -9.03
C LEU A 284 2.38 2.65 -9.88
N GLY A 285 3.57 2.71 -9.29
CA GLY A 285 4.83 2.43 -9.99
C GLY A 285 4.90 0.99 -10.49
N ALA A 286 4.63 0.00 -9.61
CA ALA A 286 4.63 -1.40 -10.00
C ALA A 286 3.51 -1.70 -11.01
N SER A 287 2.32 -1.12 -10.83
CA SER A 287 1.22 -1.27 -11.79
C SER A 287 1.59 -0.68 -13.16
N ALA A 288 2.15 0.52 -13.21
CA ALA A 288 2.60 1.13 -14.46
C ALA A 288 3.67 0.28 -15.16
N LEU A 289 4.63 -0.26 -14.41
CA LEU A 289 5.64 -1.16 -14.95
C LEU A 289 5.03 -2.46 -15.51
N ILE A 290 4.15 -3.14 -14.76
CA ILE A 290 3.45 -4.35 -15.24
C ILE A 290 2.72 -4.06 -16.54
N ALA A 291 1.98 -2.97 -16.57
CA ALA A 291 1.16 -2.61 -17.71
C ALA A 291 2.03 -2.25 -18.94
N TRP A 292 3.15 -1.54 -18.73
CA TRP A 292 4.14 -1.29 -19.77
C TRP A 292 4.74 -2.58 -20.32
N LEU A 293 5.02 -3.57 -19.47
CA LEU A 293 5.50 -4.89 -19.90
C LEU A 293 4.45 -5.62 -20.75
N GLU A 294 3.17 -5.61 -20.36
CA GLU A 294 2.08 -6.19 -21.15
C GLU A 294 1.91 -5.49 -22.50
N ALA A 295 2.05 -4.16 -22.55
CA ALA A 295 2.00 -3.40 -23.80
C ALA A 295 3.15 -3.76 -24.77
N ASN A 296 4.27 -4.26 -24.23
CA ASN A 296 5.38 -4.83 -24.98
C ASN A 296 5.23 -6.35 -25.21
N ALA A 297 4.04 -6.90 -25.02
CA ALA A 297 3.71 -8.32 -25.16
C ALA A 297 4.59 -9.26 -24.30
N CYS A 298 5.07 -8.77 -23.16
CA CYS A 298 5.74 -9.64 -22.19
C CYS A 298 4.73 -10.60 -21.55
N THR A 299 5.20 -11.78 -21.19
CA THR A 299 4.40 -12.85 -20.58
C THR A 299 5.04 -13.32 -19.27
N ALA A 300 4.32 -14.19 -18.54
CA ALA A 300 4.79 -14.73 -17.25
C ALA A 300 5.22 -13.61 -16.27
N ILE A 301 4.52 -12.47 -16.31
CA ILE A 301 4.79 -11.33 -15.43
C ILE A 301 4.35 -11.72 -14.02
N ASP A 302 5.32 -11.82 -13.11
CA ASP A 302 5.12 -12.15 -11.70
C ASP A 302 5.80 -11.12 -10.84
N TYR A 303 5.01 -10.27 -10.18
CA TYR A 303 5.47 -9.33 -9.17
C TYR A 303 5.15 -9.89 -7.78
N ARG A 304 6.13 -9.92 -6.88
CA ARG A 304 5.98 -10.43 -5.51
C ARG A 304 6.95 -9.77 -4.54
N TYR A 305 6.65 -9.94 -3.26
CA TYR A 305 7.53 -9.58 -2.16
C TYR A 305 8.21 -10.83 -1.61
N GLU A 306 9.48 -10.71 -1.24
CA GLU A 306 10.27 -11.80 -0.64
C GLU A 306 11.01 -11.28 0.59
N LEU A 307 11.08 -12.11 1.64
CA LEU A 307 11.92 -11.87 2.81
C LEU A 307 13.40 -11.91 2.44
N VAL A 308 14.15 -10.86 2.77
CA VAL A 308 15.61 -10.87 2.72
C VAL A 308 16.07 -11.68 3.93
N LYS A 309 16.64 -12.87 3.68
CA LYS A 309 17.24 -13.63 4.78
C LYS A 309 18.48 -12.86 5.26
N PRO A 310 18.64 -12.60 6.58
CA PRO A 310 19.88 -12.07 7.11
C PRO A 310 21.01 -13.05 6.74
N SER A 311 22.05 -12.52 6.09
CA SER A 311 23.24 -13.26 5.66
C SER A 311 24.10 -13.69 6.83
#